data_AF-A0A2K3MHH6-F1
#
_entry.id   AF-A0A2K3MHH6-F1
#
_cell.length_a   1.000
_cell.length_b   1.000
_cell.length_c   1.000
_cell.angle_alpha   90.00
_cell.angle_beta   90.00
_cell.angle_gamma   90.00
#
_symmetry.space_group_name_H-M   'P 1'
#
loop_
_entity.id
_entity.type
_entity.pdbx_description
1 polymer ?
#
loop_
_entity_poly.entity_id
_entity_poly.type
_entity_poly.pdbx_seq_one_letter_code
_entity_poly.pdbx_strand_id
1 'polypeptide(L)'
;MSNKELTSPLGEAKVPLLLPPNHLSTTNEDEEEQDLTRKVWIESKKLWHIVGPAIFSRIASYSMLVITQAFAGHLGDLELAAISIANNVVVGFDFGLL
;
A
#
# COMPACT_ATOMS: atom_id res chain seq x y z
N MET A 1 -22.78 -75.93 -14.63
CA MET A 1 -21.93 -75.46 -15.75
C MET A 1 -22.83 -74.82 -16.78
N SER A 2 -22.85 -73.48 -16.88
CA SER A 2 -22.96 -72.70 -18.12
C SER A 2 -23.38 -71.27 -17.79
N ASN A 3 -22.47 -70.34 -18.10
CA ASN A 3 -22.62 -68.90 -18.08
C ASN A 3 -23.68 -68.43 -19.09
N LYS A 4 -24.30 -67.25 -18.85
CA LYS A 4 -24.36 -66.08 -19.78
C LYS A 4 -25.36 -65.00 -19.33
N GLU A 5 -24.79 -63.88 -18.90
CA GLU A 5 -24.98 -62.47 -19.31
C GLU A 5 -26.35 -61.88 -19.70
N LEU A 6 -26.44 -60.55 -19.42
CA LEU A 6 -27.51 -59.54 -19.65
C LEU A 6 -28.64 -59.59 -18.60
N THR A 7 -28.92 -58.53 -17.86
CA THR A 7 -29.25 -57.19 -18.35
C THR A 7 -28.92 -56.09 -17.32
N SER A 8 -28.58 -54.92 -17.84
CA SER A 8 -28.36 -53.67 -17.11
C SER A 8 -29.53 -53.32 -16.16
N PRO A 9 -29.26 -52.56 -15.10
CA PRO A 9 -29.67 -51.17 -15.21
C PRO A 9 -28.55 -50.21 -14.77
N LEU A 10 -28.24 -49.27 -15.65
CA LEU A 10 -28.08 -47.84 -15.35
C LEU A 10 -27.82 -47.51 -13.88
N GLY A 11 -26.66 -47.92 -13.38
CA GLY A 11 -26.01 -47.22 -12.29
C GLY A 11 -25.31 -46.02 -12.90
N GLU A 12 -26.08 -44.98 -13.23
CA GLU A 12 -25.51 -43.66 -13.49
C GLU A 12 -24.59 -43.36 -12.31
N ALA A 13 -23.30 -43.41 -12.60
CA ALA A 13 -22.27 -42.84 -11.77
C ALA A 13 -22.53 -41.34 -11.72
N LYS A 14 -23.48 -40.93 -10.88
CA LYS A 14 -23.64 -39.55 -10.45
C LYS A 14 -22.60 -39.27 -9.37
N VAL A 15 -21.34 -39.59 -9.68
CA VAL A 15 -20.21 -38.90 -9.09
C VAL A 15 -20.33 -37.48 -9.63
N PRO A 16 -20.46 -36.45 -8.78
CA PRO A 16 -20.48 -35.08 -9.25
C PRO A 16 -19.17 -34.80 -10.00
N LEU A 17 -19.22 -34.75 -11.33
CA LEU A 17 -18.08 -34.49 -12.23
C LEU A 17 -17.70 -33.00 -12.29
N LEU A 18 -18.11 -32.22 -11.31
CA LEU A 18 -17.76 -30.81 -11.20
C LEU A 18 -17.14 -30.60 -9.82
N LEU A 19 -15.83 -30.80 -9.75
CA LEU A 19 -15.04 -29.96 -8.84
C LEU A 19 -15.25 -28.53 -9.34
N PRO A 20 -15.77 -27.60 -8.54
CA PRO A 20 -15.74 -26.19 -8.92
C PRO A 20 -14.27 -25.78 -9.07
N PRO A 21 -13.84 -25.25 -10.23
CA PRO A 21 -12.64 -24.46 -10.25
C PRO A 21 -12.95 -23.17 -9.47
N ASN A 22 -12.04 -22.78 -8.59
CA ASN A 22 -12.05 -21.49 -7.89
C ASN A 22 -12.90 -21.45 -6.61
N HIS A 23 -12.28 -21.89 -5.50
CA HIS A 23 -12.36 -21.12 -4.25
C HIS A 23 -11.15 -21.38 -3.35
N LEU A 24 -9.94 -21.34 -3.94
CA LEU A 24 -8.70 -21.38 -3.17
C LEU A 24 -7.69 -20.37 -3.75
N SER A 25 -8.10 -19.10 -3.76
CA SER A 25 -7.17 -17.97 -3.98
C SER A 25 -7.42 -16.83 -2.99
N THR A 26 -8.66 -16.63 -2.51
CA THR A 26 -9.03 -15.58 -1.54
C THR A 26 -8.79 -15.97 -0.07
N THR A 27 -7.63 -16.53 0.24
CA THR A 27 -7.22 -16.76 1.65
C THR A 27 -5.72 -16.61 1.81
N ASN A 28 -4.93 -16.91 0.77
CA ASN A 28 -3.49 -16.72 0.82
C ASN A 28 -3.08 -15.27 0.46
N GLU A 29 -3.80 -14.63 -0.47
CA GLU A 29 -3.48 -13.25 -0.92
C GLU A 29 -3.68 -12.23 0.22
N ASP A 30 -4.77 -12.34 0.97
CA ASP A 30 -5.09 -11.43 2.08
C ASP A 30 -4.11 -11.60 3.27
N GLU A 31 -3.62 -12.81 3.50
CA GLU A 31 -2.64 -13.11 4.56
C GLU A 31 -1.24 -12.61 4.17
N GLU A 32 -0.86 -12.76 2.90
CA GLU A 32 0.41 -12.22 2.38
C GLU A 32 0.43 -10.68 2.37
N GLU A 33 -0.65 -10.01 1.96
CA GLU A 33 -0.75 -8.54 2.00
C GLU A 33 -0.65 -7.99 3.44
N GLN A 34 -1.27 -8.66 4.41
CA GLN A 34 -1.18 -8.28 5.82
C GLN A 34 0.24 -8.41 6.36
N ASP A 35 0.98 -9.45 5.99
CA ASP A 35 2.39 -9.63 6.38
C ASP A 35 3.29 -8.55 5.77
N LEU A 36 3.10 -8.24 4.48
CA LEU A 36 3.85 -7.16 3.81
C LEU A 36 3.57 -5.80 4.44
N THR A 37 2.31 -5.47 4.70
CA THR A 37 1.91 -4.21 5.34
C THR A 37 2.52 -4.08 6.73
N ARG A 38 2.51 -5.17 7.51
CA ARG A 38 3.14 -5.22 8.84
C ARG A 38 4.64 -5.02 8.77
N LYS A 39 5.33 -5.66 7.83
CA LYS A 39 6.77 -5.50 7.62
C LYS A 39 7.12 -4.05 7.25
N VAL A 40 6.40 -3.47 6.29
CA VAL A 40 6.58 -2.08 5.87
C VAL A 40 6.34 -1.11 7.02
N TRP A 41 5.33 -1.36 7.87
CA TRP A 41 5.06 -0.54 9.05
C TRP A 41 6.22 -0.56 10.06
N ILE A 42 6.78 -1.74 10.32
CA ILE A 42 7.92 -1.92 11.24
C ILE A 42 9.15 -1.16 10.72
N GLU A 43 9.47 -1.31 9.44
CA GLU A 43 10.62 -0.63 8.84
C GLU A 43 10.41 0.89 8.74
N SER A 44 9.19 1.34 8.40
CA SER A 44 8.81 2.77 8.42
C SER A 44 9.00 3.38 9.82
N LYS A 45 8.64 2.65 10.87
CA LYS A 45 8.82 3.10 12.26
C LYS A 45 10.30 3.24 12.64
N LYS A 46 11.16 2.33 12.19
CA LYS A 46 12.62 2.42 12.39
C LYS A 46 13.19 3.61 11.65
N LEU A 47 12.78 3.82 10.40
CA LEU A 47 13.19 4.96 9.59
C LEU A 47 12.81 6.27 10.28
N TRP A 48 11.57 6.40 10.75
CA TRP A 48 11.08 7.61 11.43
C TRP A 48 11.87 7.95 12.71
N HIS A 49 12.46 6.96 13.37
CA HIS A 49 13.32 7.20 14.53
C HIS A 49 14.62 7.93 14.17
N ILE A 50 15.10 7.75 12.94
CA ILE A 50 16.36 8.31 12.45
C ILE A 50 16.10 9.63 11.71
N VAL A 51 15.14 9.64 10.78
CA VAL A 51 14.87 10.80 9.92
C VAL A 51 13.79 11.73 10.47
N GLY A 52 12.95 11.26 11.40
CA GLY A 52 11.85 12.03 11.97
C GLY A 52 12.29 13.36 12.59
N PRO A 53 13.37 13.39 13.41
CA PRO A 53 13.88 14.65 13.96
C PRO A 53 14.34 15.63 12.88
N ALA A 54 14.96 15.14 11.80
CA ALA A 54 15.45 15.99 10.71
C ALA A 54 14.29 16.57 9.86
N ILE A 55 13.29 15.75 9.54
CA ILE A 55 12.09 16.17 8.82
C ILE A 55 11.31 17.20 9.65
N PHE A 56 11.07 16.91 10.92
CA PHE A 56 10.37 17.81 11.83
C PHE A 56 11.12 19.14 11.96
N SER A 57 12.44 19.10 12.12
CA SER A 57 13.27 20.30 12.20
C SER A 57 13.19 21.14 10.92
N ARG A 58 13.20 20.52 9.74
CA ARG A 58 13.02 21.23 8.46
C ARG A 58 11.65 21.88 8.35
N ILE A 59 10.59 21.13 8.65
CA ILE A 59 9.22 21.66 8.62
C ILE A 59 9.08 22.83 9.59
N ALA A 60 9.59 22.70 10.81
CA ALA A 60 9.57 23.76 11.82
C ALA A 60 10.38 24.98 11.39
N SER A 61 11.54 24.78 10.75
CA SER A 61 12.38 25.89 10.28
C SER A 61 11.71 26.64 9.13
N TYR A 62 11.16 25.92 8.15
CA TYR A 62 10.43 26.55 7.05
C TYR A 62 9.14 27.21 7.53
N SER A 63 8.38 26.57 8.42
CA SER A 63 7.17 27.16 8.99
C SER A 63 7.50 28.43 9.78
N MET A 64 8.58 28.45 10.55
CA MET A 64 9.07 29.64 11.26
C MET A 64 9.38 30.78 10.28
N LEU A 65 9.95 30.49 9.11
CA LEU A 65 10.17 31.48 8.06
C LEU A 65 8.84 31.99 7.50
N VAL A 66 7.89 31.12 7.16
CA VAL A 66 6.54 31.53 6.68
C VAL A 66 5.84 32.41 7.70
N ILE A 67 5.87 32.01 8.97
CA ILE A 67 5.24 32.72 10.08
C ILE A 67 5.92 34.08 10.25
N THR A 68 7.25 34.12 10.29
CA THR A 68 8.02 35.36 10.41
C THR A 68 7.74 36.30 9.24
N GLN A 69 7.63 35.77 8.02
CA GLN A 69 7.23 36.54 6.86
C GLN A 69 5.79 37.08 7.01
N ALA A 70 4.81 36.24 7.35
CA ALA A 70 3.41 36.68 7.58
C ALA A 70 3.26 37.78 8.66
N PHE A 71 4.17 37.81 9.64
CA PHE A 71 4.22 38.86 10.66
C PHE A 71 5.08 40.07 10.27
N ALA A 72 6.13 39.91 9.45
CA ALA A 72 7.04 40.97 9.00
C ALA A 72 6.46 41.84 7.86
N GLY A 73 5.42 41.37 7.17
CA GLY A 73 4.65 42.11 6.16
C GLY A 73 3.39 41.34 5.77
N HIS A 74 2.33 41.87 5.13
CA HIS A 74 2.45 42.39 3.77
C HIS A 74 3.13 41.45 2.74
N LEU A 75 3.42 40.19 3.08
CA LEU A 75 4.22 39.28 2.27
C LEU A 75 3.30 38.52 1.30
N GLY A 76 3.42 38.98 0.05
CA GLY A 76 2.49 38.73 -1.05
C GLY A 76 2.68 37.36 -1.68
N ASP A 77 2.00 37.14 -2.81
CA ASP A 77 1.88 35.86 -3.51
C ASP A 77 3.23 35.15 -3.79
N LEU A 78 4.34 35.91 -3.78
CA LEU A 78 5.69 35.44 -4.05
C LEU A 78 6.24 34.50 -2.95
N GLU A 79 6.07 34.80 -1.66
CA GLU A 79 6.53 33.89 -0.59
C GLU A 79 5.72 32.58 -0.60
N LEU A 80 4.41 32.69 -0.79
CA LEU A 80 3.49 31.55 -0.87
C LEU A 80 3.84 30.64 -2.05
N ALA A 81 4.15 31.22 -3.21
CA ALA A 81 4.60 30.47 -4.37
C ALA A 81 5.95 29.76 -4.11
N ALA A 82 6.90 30.44 -3.46
CA ALA A 82 8.22 29.87 -3.16
C ALA A 82 8.13 28.66 -2.21
N ILE A 83 7.28 28.72 -1.18
CA ILE A 83 7.04 27.59 -0.26
C ILE A 83 6.38 26.42 -0.98
N SER A 84 5.40 26.68 -1.85
CA SER A 84 4.73 25.64 -2.65
C SER A 84 5.72 24.88 -3.53
N ILE A 85 6.63 25.59 -4.20
CA ILE A 85 7.69 25.00 -5.03
C ILE A 85 8.66 24.21 -4.15
N ALA A 86 9.12 24.77 -3.03
CA ALA A 86 10.03 24.08 -2.11
C ALA A 86 9.41 22.77 -1.58
N ASN A 87 8.11 22.78 -1.26
CA ASN A 87 7.41 21.60 -0.78
C ASN A 87 7.28 20.53 -1.88
N ASN A 88 6.99 20.92 -3.12
CA ASN A 88 6.99 20.00 -4.27
C ASN A 88 8.37 19.40 -4.54
N VAL A 89 9.45 20.16 -4.36
CA VAL A 89 10.82 19.67 -4.53
C VAL A 89 11.18 18.68 -3.43
N VAL A 90 10.84 18.97 -2.17
CA VAL A 90 11.06 18.04 -1.05
C VAL A 90 10.31 16.74 -1.26
N VAL A 91 9.03 16.82 -1.65
CA VAL A 91 8.20 15.66 -1.96
C VAL A 91 8.76 14.88 -3.17
N GLY A 92 9.20 15.56 -4.23
CA GLY A 92 9.83 14.92 -5.39
C GLY A 92 11.16 14.25 -5.06
N PHE A 93 11.91 14.79 -4.10
CA PHE A 93 13.17 14.21 -3.61
C PHE A 93 12.93 13.02 -2.66
N ASP A 94 11.89 13.10 -1.82
CA ASP A 94 11.47 11.99 -0.94
C ASP A 94 10.96 10.79 -1.75
N PHE A 95 10.29 11.02 -2.89
CA PHE A 95 9.95 9.97 -3.84
C PHE A 95 11.14 9.51 -4.72
N GLY A 96 12.33 10.08 -4.50
CA GLY A 96 13.60 9.52 -4.95
C GLY A 96 14.22 10.14 -6.21
N LEU A 97 13.62 11.16 -6.83
CA LEU A 97 13.90 11.54 -8.23
C LEU A 97 13.71 10.35 -9.18
N LEU A 98 12.66 10.37 -10.00
CA LEU A 98 12.77 9.77 -11.33
C LEU A 98 13.77 10.56 -12.18
#